data_AF-A0A6J7J652-F1
#
_entry.id   AF-A0A6J7J652-F1
#
_cell.length_a   1.000
_cell.length_b   1.000
_cell.length_c   1.000
_cell.angle_alpha   90.00
_cell.angle_beta   90.00
_cell.angle_gamma   90.00
#
_symmetry.space_group_name_H-M   'P 1'
#
loop_
_entity.id
_entity.type
_entity.pdbx_description
1 polymer ?
#
loop_
_entity_poly.entity_id
_entity_poly.type
_entity_poly.pdbx_seq_one_letter_code
_entity_poly.pdbx_strand_id
1 'polypeptide(L)'
;MGAGAFATLVLLGGAVAASYAALSDDPPPPRTRVETVAEVTPAPAPAQEVPLPKEQTVDPSELDPPPAELTGPIDPATTDPLAPPPAPETTPDLPSDPPKDPPVVEILPAAGAGTLYDPSLRASATGDPQRALDGNTGTSWFATAPADAGGMQVGYLIDLAKRRSLSRLRLVTKTPGFTVTLYGARGGVAPRTVVPDPARPNDPVWTSLAEAGSVDGDGPEGVVDPVKPVEGDKAGDRRLDLMLELGDQRYRWLLLWVTVPPLAGPTVRFSEIQLWA
;
A
#
# COMPACT_ATOMS: atom_id res chain seq x y z
N MET A 1 -44.04 -37.97 31.35
CA MET A 1 -44.40 -36.60 31.79
C MET A 1 -43.71 -36.39 33.12
N GLY A 2 -42.60 -35.69 33.29
CA GLY A 2 -42.07 -34.53 32.57
C GLY A 2 -41.87 -33.43 33.61
N ALA A 3 -40.77 -33.45 34.35
CA ALA A 3 -40.33 -32.36 35.23
C ALA A 3 -38.85 -32.57 35.58
N GLY A 4 -37.97 -32.12 34.69
CA GLY A 4 -36.55 -31.94 34.99
C GLY A 4 -36.34 -30.52 35.51
N ALA A 5 -35.78 -30.40 36.71
CA ALA A 5 -35.29 -29.15 37.26
C ALA A 5 -33.84 -29.39 37.73
N PHE A 6 -32.88 -29.16 36.83
CA PHE A 6 -31.47 -29.07 37.18
C PHE A 6 -31.18 -27.60 37.48
N ALA A 7 -31.02 -27.29 38.77
CA ALA A 7 -30.61 -25.98 39.24
C ALA A 7 -29.08 -25.89 39.30
N THR A 8 -28.55 -25.00 38.47
CA THR A 8 -27.49 -24.02 38.75
C THR A 8 -26.35 -24.43 39.69
N LEU A 9 -25.20 -24.76 39.10
CA LEU A 9 -23.90 -24.68 39.76
C LEU A 9 -22.85 -24.14 38.78
N VAL A 10 -22.67 -22.82 38.71
CA VAL A 10 -21.45 -22.20 38.18
C VAL A 10 -21.25 -20.86 38.89
N LEU A 11 -20.23 -20.77 39.74
CA LEU A 11 -19.42 -19.55 39.96
C LEU A 11 -18.35 -19.85 41.02
N LEU A 12 -17.21 -20.36 40.58
CA LEU A 12 -15.96 -20.35 41.35
C LEU A 12 -14.79 -20.58 40.40
N GLY A 13 -13.94 -19.56 40.26
CA GLY A 13 -12.60 -19.69 39.70
C GLY A 13 -12.26 -18.63 38.66
N GLY A 14 -11.33 -17.72 39.00
CA GLY A 14 -10.56 -16.99 37.99
C GLY A 14 -10.33 -15.50 38.22
N ALA A 15 -9.95 -15.06 39.43
CA ALA A 15 -9.37 -13.73 39.64
C ALA A 15 -7.96 -13.87 40.22
N VAL A 16 -6.94 -14.07 39.38
CA VAL A 16 -5.52 -13.91 39.76
C VAL A 16 -4.70 -13.48 38.54
N ALA A 17 -4.35 -12.19 38.45
CA ALA A 17 -3.10 -11.68 37.87
C ALA A 17 -3.09 -10.14 37.95
N ALA A 18 -2.96 -9.59 39.15
CA ALA A 18 -2.62 -8.18 39.35
C ALA A 18 -1.65 -8.04 40.53
N SER A 19 -0.48 -8.67 40.42
CA SER A 19 0.59 -8.55 41.43
C SER A 19 1.98 -8.74 40.82
N TYR A 20 2.45 -7.79 40.01
CA TYR A 20 3.89 -7.61 39.73
C TYR A 20 4.20 -6.13 39.42
N ALA A 21 3.89 -5.26 40.38
CA ALA A 21 4.34 -3.86 40.36
C ALA A 21 4.51 -3.34 41.80
N ALA A 22 5.28 -4.04 42.62
CA ALA A 22 5.65 -3.57 43.96
C ALA A 22 6.91 -4.27 44.46
N LEU A 23 8.08 -3.96 43.88
CA LEU A 23 9.37 -3.94 44.59
C LEU A 23 10.47 -3.35 43.67
N SER A 24 10.43 -2.04 43.48
CA SER A 24 11.59 -1.26 43.06
C SER A 24 11.46 0.07 43.80
N ASP A 25 12.01 0.11 45.02
CA ASP A 25 12.15 1.30 45.86
C ASP A 25 13.25 2.21 45.28
N ASP A 26 13.06 2.69 44.06
CA ASP A 26 13.78 3.88 43.60
C ASP A 26 12.92 5.11 43.91
N PRO A 27 13.44 6.10 44.66
CA PRO A 27 12.71 7.32 44.92
C PRO A 27 12.37 8.00 43.59
N PRO A 28 11.13 8.52 43.43
CA PRO A 28 10.75 9.18 42.19
C PRO A 28 11.71 10.34 41.91
N PRO A 29 12.16 10.52 40.66
CA PRO A 29 13.00 11.65 40.31
C PRO A 29 12.28 12.95 40.69
N PRO A 30 13.02 13.98 41.16
CA PRO A 30 12.43 15.24 41.56
C PRO A 30 11.58 15.80 40.43
N ARG A 31 10.28 16.01 40.70
CA ARG A 31 9.36 16.61 39.72
C ARG A 31 9.83 18.03 39.43
N THR A 32 10.40 18.24 38.26
CA THR A 32 10.64 19.58 37.73
C THR A 32 9.28 20.21 37.46
N ARG A 33 8.91 21.21 38.26
CA ARG A 33 7.70 22.02 38.04
C ARG A 33 7.95 22.86 36.80
N VAL A 34 7.34 22.48 35.68
CA VAL A 34 7.29 23.35 34.49
C VAL A 34 6.20 24.38 34.77
N GLU A 35 6.58 25.62 35.05
CA GLU A 35 5.65 26.73 35.00
C GLU A 35 5.28 26.97 33.53
N THR A 36 4.05 26.63 33.18
CA THR A 36 3.46 26.99 31.89
C THR A 36 3.30 28.50 31.85
N VAL A 37 4.26 29.20 31.25
CA VAL A 37 4.09 30.59 30.85
C VAL A 37 3.02 30.61 29.76
N ALA A 38 1.91 31.30 30.01
CA ALA A 38 0.89 31.53 28.99
C ALA A 38 1.53 32.31 27.82
N GLU A 39 1.71 31.63 26.69
CA GLU A 39 2.12 32.26 25.45
C GLU A 39 0.96 33.12 24.95
N VAL A 40 1.14 34.44 24.99
CA VAL A 40 0.17 35.41 24.47
C VAL A 40 0.17 35.24 22.95
N THR A 41 -0.88 34.63 22.41
CA THR A 41 -1.09 34.55 20.96
C THR A 41 -1.20 35.97 20.41
N PRO A 42 -0.30 36.42 19.52
CA PRO A 42 -0.43 37.72 18.89
C PRO A 42 -1.73 37.77 18.09
N ALA A 43 -2.44 38.89 18.20
CA ALA A 43 -3.67 39.13 17.46
C ALA A 43 -3.43 38.93 15.95
N PRO A 44 -4.35 38.24 15.24
CA PRO A 44 -4.20 38.02 13.81
C PRO A 44 -4.11 39.35 13.06
N ALA A 45 -3.08 39.47 12.22
CA ALA A 45 -2.93 40.62 11.34
C ALA A 45 -4.17 40.74 10.42
N PRO A 46 -4.62 41.96 10.11
CA PRO A 46 -5.75 42.16 9.19
C PRO A 46 -5.44 41.50 7.84
N ALA A 47 -6.38 40.68 7.38
CA ALA A 47 -6.29 40.01 6.09
C ALA A 47 -6.16 41.05 4.97
N GLN A 48 -5.10 40.95 4.18
CA GLN A 48 -4.99 41.70 2.93
C GLN A 48 -5.99 41.11 1.94
N GLU A 49 -6.87 41.95 1.39
CA GLU A 49 -7.77 41.60 0.29
C GLU A 49 -6.93 41.21 -0.93
N VAL A 50 -6.95 39.94 -1.29
CA VAL A 50 -6.38 39.46 -2.55
C VAL A 50 -7.35 39.87 -3.67
N PRO A 51 -6.90 40.63 -4.70
CA PRO A 51 -7.78 41.03 -5.79
C PRO A 51 -8.29 39.80 -6.55
N LEU A 52 -9.62 39.76 -6.74
CA LEU A 52 -10.30 38.72 -7.49
C LEU A 52 -9.69 38.55 -8.89
N PRO A 53 -9.35 37.31 -9.31
CA PRO A 53 -9.01 37.01 -10.70
C PRO A 53 -10.19 37.37 -11.61
N LYS A 54 -9.92 38.12 -12.68
CA LYS A 54 -10.91 38.42 -13.72
C LYS A 54 -11.30 37.12 -14.42
N GLU A 55 -12.58 36.79 -14.43
CA GLU A 55 -13.14 35.69 -15.23
C GLU A 55 -12.78 35.89 -16.72
N GLN A 56 -12.05 34.94 -17.28
CA GLN A 56 -11.92 34.80 -18.73
C GLN A 56 -13.13 34.01 -19.24
N THR A 57 -14.05 34.72 -19.88
CA THR A 57 -15.08 34.12 -20.73
C THR A 57 -14.40 33.51 -21.95
N VAL A 58 -14.31 32.18 -21.99
CA VAL A 58 -13.84 31.44 -23.17
C VAL A 58 -15.05 31.19 -24.06
N ASP A 59 -15.00 31.70 -25.28
CA ASP A 59 -16.05 31.64 -26.30
C ASP A 59 -16.21 30.18 -26.82
N PRO A 60 -17.38 29.53 -26.65
CA PRO A 60 -17.61 28.17 -27.09
C PRO A 60 -18.11 28.16 -28.53
N SER A 61 -17.23 28.42 -29.51
CA SER A 61 -17.60 28.34 -30.93
C SER A 61 -16.40 28.01 -31.82
N GLU A 62 -15.78 26.85 -31.61
CA GLU A 62 -14.98 26.21 -32.67
C GLU A 62 -14.96 24.67 -32.46
N LEU A 63 -16.08 24.05 -32.83
CA LEU A 63 -16.20 22.60 -32.97
C LEU A 63 -15.99 22.26 -34.44
N ASP A 64 -14.75 21.92 -34.80
CA ASP A 64 -14.44 21.33 -36.10
C ASP A 64 -15.07 19.92 -36.18
N PRO A 65 -15.81 19.59 -37.26
CA PRO A 65 -16.32 18.25 -37.47
C PRO A 65 -15.19 17.27 -37.87
N PRO A 66 -15.24 16.00 -37.43
CA PRO A 66 -14.26 15.00 -37.82
C PRO A 66 -14.37 14.62 -39.32
N PRO A 67 -13.25 14.33 -39.99
CA PRO A 67 -13.25 13.89 -41.38
C PRO A 67 -13.84 12.49 -41.55
N ALA A 68 -14.65 12.32 -42.59
CA ALA A 68 -15.29 11.08 -42.98
C ALA A 68 -14.25 10.01 -43.39
N GLU A 69 -14.33 8.83 -42.78
CA GLU A 69 -13.51 7.68 -43.15
C GLU A 69 -14.01 7.02 -44.46
N LEU A 70 -13.07 6.87 -45.39
CA LEU A 70 -13.20 6.19 -46.68
C LEU A 70 -13.30 4.67 -46.47
N THR A 71 -14.44 4.09 -46.84
CA THR A 71 -14.62 2.65 -47.04
C THR A 71 -14.04 2.22 -48.38
N GLY A 72 -12.85 1.60 -48.35
CA GLY A 72 -12.26 0.93 -49.51
C GLY A 72 -12.61 -0.58 -49.53
N PRO A 73 -12.85 -1.18 -50.72
CA PRO A 73 -13.08 -2.62 -50.85
C PRO A 73 -11.78 -3.42 -50.64
N ILE A 74 -11.89 -4.53 -49.91
CA ILE A 74 -10.85 -5.53 -49.68
C ILE A 74 -10.86 -6.54 -50.84
N ASP A 75 -9.76 -6.61 -51.58
CA ASP A 75 -9.53 -7.62 -52.63
C ASP A 75 -9.33 -9.03 -52.02
N PRO A 76 -9.88 -10.09 -52.65
CA PRO A 76 -9.61 -11.46 -52.26
C PRO A 76 -8.22 -11.90 -52.73
N ALA A 77 -7.38 -12.31 -51.77
CA ALA A 77 -6.04 -12.83 -52.05
C ALA A 77 -6.09 -14.19 -52.77
N THR A 78 -5.38 -14.24 -53.89
CA THR A 78 -5.05 -15.42 -54.71
C THR A 78 -4.25 -16.45 -53.91
N THR A 79 -4.70 -17.71 -53.97
CA THR A 79 -4.01 -18.90 -53.43
C THR A 79 -2.90 -19.35 -54.39
N ASP A 80 -1.65 -19.28 -53.93
CA ASP A 80 -0.50 -19.90 -54.61
C ASP A 80 -0.39 -21.42 -54.26
N PRO A 81 0.15 -22.25 -55.17
CA PRO A 81 0.20 -23.70 -55.02
C PRO A 81 1.33 -24.17 -54.09
N LEU A 82 1.02 -25.23 -53.32
CA LEU A 82 1.90 -25.91 -52.38
C LEU A 82 3.27 -26.30 -52.99
N ALA A 83 4.35 -25.83 -52.35
CA ALA A 83 5.69 -26.39 -52.51
C ALA A 83 5.83 -27.73 -51.74
N PRO A 84 6.62 -28.69 -52.24
CA PRO A 84 6.84 -29.98 -51.59
C PRO A 84 7.58 -29.83 -50.25
N PRO A 85 7.34 -30.75 -49.30
CA PRO A 85 7.90 -30.68 -47.95
C PRO A 85 9.44 -30.83 -47.97
N PRO A 86 10.19 -29.98 -47.27
CA PRO A 86 11.63 -30.15 -47.10
C PRO A 86 11.95 -31.38 -46.23
N ALA A 87 13.10 -31.99 -46.48
CA ALA A 87 13.62 -33.16 -45.77
C ALA A 87 13.85 -32.86 -44.27
N PRO A 88 13.81 -33.88 -43.39
CA PRO A 88 14.03 -33.69 -41.96
C PRO A 88 15.49 -33.27 -41.69
N GLU A 89 15.69 -32.01 -41.31
CA GLU A 89 16.95 -31.54 -40.76
C GLU A 89 17.08 -32.03 -39.31
N THR A 90 18.11 -32.83 -39.05
CA THR A 90 18.55 -33.18 -37.69
C THR A 90 19.09 -31.95 -36.99
N THR A 91 18.29 -31.39 -36.09
CA THR A 91 18.70 -30.32 -35.16
C THR A 91 19.85 -30.82 -34.26
N PRO A 92 21.00 -30.13 -34.21
CA PRO A 92 22.02 -30.41 -33.22
C PRO A 92 21.47 -30.14 -31.82
N ASP A 93 21.56 -31.13 -30.92
CA ASP A 93 21.33 -30.95 -29.48
C ASP A 93 22.35 -29.92 -28.96
N LEU A 94 21.90 -28.66 -28.78
CA LEU A 94 22.66 -27.70 -28.00
C LEU A 94 22.55 -28.10 -26.51
N PRO A 95 23.67 -28.13 -25.77
CA PRO A 95 23.61 -28.27 -24.32
C PRO A 95 22.79 -27.10 -23.76
N SER A 96 21.61 -27.42 -23.23
CA SER A 96 20.80 -26.47 -22.49
C SER A 96 21.42 -26.29 -21.12
N ASP A 97 22.32 -25.31 -20.99
CA ASP A 97 22.66 -24.79 -19.68
C ASP A 97 21.38 -24.24 -19.04
N PRO A 98 21.10 -24.58 -17.76
CA PRO A 98 19.92 -24.05 -17.08
C PRO A 98 19.98 -22.51 -17.09
N PRO A 99 18.87 -21.80 -17.35
CA PRO A 99 18.83 -20.35 -17.31
C PRO A 99 19.35 -19.88 -15.95
N LYS A 100 20.44 -19.11 -15.96
CA LYS A 100 20.97 -18.50 -14.74
C LYS A 100 20.01 -17.39 -14.35
N ASP A 101 19.37 -17.53 -13.19
CA ASP A 101 18.49 -16.49 -12.65
C ASP A 101 19.22 -15.14 -12.63
N PRO A 102 18.57 -14.04 -13.07
CA PRO A 102 19.17 -12.72 -13.01
C PRO A 102 19.48 -12.34 -11.55
N PRO A 103 20.58 -11.61 -11.29
CA PRO A 103 20.92 -11.19 -9.94
C PRO A 103 19.87 -10.21 -9.40
N VAL A 104 19.36 -10.48 -8.20
CA VAL A 104 18.43 -9.60 -7.48
C VAL A 104 19.19 -8.39 -6.95
N VAL A 105 18.77 -7.18 -7.31
CA VAL A 105 19.44 -5.91 -6.94
C VAL A 105 18.50 -5.02 -6.15
N GLU A 106 18.97 -4.50 -5.01
CA GLU A 106 18.22 -3.54 -4.22
C GLU A 106 18.04 -2.20 -4.97
N ILE A 107 16.83 -1.68 -4.94
CA ILE A 107 16.47 -0.38 -5.49
C ILE A 107 16.39 0.60 -4.33
N LEU A 108 17.28 1.60 -4.36
CA LEU A 108 17.22 2.75 -3.48
C LEU A 108 16.41 3.87 -4.16
N PRO A 109 15.24 4.25 -3.64
CA PRO A 109 14.49 5.41 -4.14
C PRO A 109 15.27 6.71 -3.89
N ALA A 110 14.92 7.76 -4.64
CA ALA A 110 15.47 9.08 -4.40
C ALA A 110 14.98 9.64 -3.05
N ALA A 111 15.71 10.60 -2.49
CA ALA A 111 15.22 11.36 -1.35
C ALA A 111 13.91 12.08 -1.73
N GLY A 112 12.88 11.98 -0.89
CA GLY A 112 11.56 12.54 -1.14
C GLY A 112 10.70 11.71 -2.11
N ALA A 113 11.10 10.48 -2.44
CA ALA A 113 10.31 9.59 -3.28
C ALA A 113 8.98 9.16 -2.63
N GLY A 114 8.92 9.17 -1.30
CA GLY A 114 7.77 8.75 -0.51
C GLY A 114 6.80 9.90 -0.22
N THR A 115 5.49 9.66 -0.37
CA THR A 115 4.44 10.61 0.02
C THR A 115 3.20 9.89 0.56
N LEU A 116 2.39 10.60 1.37
CA LEU A 116 1.06 10.15 1.73
C LEU A 116 0.17 10.07 0.48
N TYR A 117 -0.54 8.96 0.32
CA TYR A 117 -1.61 8.80 -0.66
C TYR A 117 -2.94 8.67 0.05
N ASP A 118 -3.76 9.71 -0.08
CA ASP A 118 -5.07 9.79 0.55
C ASP A 118 -6.04 10.50 -0.40
N PRO A 119 -6.68 9.76 -1.32
CA PRO A 119 -7.58 10.34 -2.30
C PRO A 119 -8.85 10.92 -1.68
N SER A 120 -9.21 10.47 -0.47
CA SER A 120 -10.43 10.89 0.23
C SER A 120 -10.19 12.06 1.20
N LEU A 121 -8.93 12.49 1.37
CA LEU A 121 -8.52 13.58 2.27
C LEU A 121 -9.00 13.38 3.71
N ARG A 122 -8.98 12.12 4.17
CA ARG A 122 -9.44 11.70 5.49
C ARG A 122 -8.30 11.36 6.45
N ALA A 123 -7.11 11.13 5.94
CA ALA A 123 -5.95 10.71 6.70
C ALA A 123 -5.05 11.89 7.03
N SER A 124 -4.39 11.80 8.18
CA SER A 124 -3.27 12.65 8.55
C SER A 124 -2.01 11.82 8.60
N ALA A 125 -0.93 12.30 7.99
CA ALA A 125 0.40 11.73 8.18
C ALA A 125 1.18 12.54 9.23
N THR A 126 1.99 11.85 10.02
CA THR A 126 2.95 12.49 10.92
C THR A 126 4.35 11.92 10.70
N GLY A 127 5.34 12.80 10.84
CA GLY A 127 6.72 12.49 10.50
C GLY A 127 7.03 12.69 9.02
N ASP A 128 8.31 12.55 8.69
CA ASP A 128 8.82 12.63 7.32
C ASP A 128 8.57 11.28 6.61
N PRO A 129 7.84 11.24 5.48
CA PRO A 129 7.69 10.04 4.67
C PRO A 129 9.02 9.35 4.36
N GLN A 130 10.11 10.09 4.18
CA GLN A 130 11.41 9.54 3.84
C GLN A 130 11.96 8.57 4.90
N ARG A 131 11.47 8.64 6.15
CA ARG A 131 11.83 7.72 7.24
C ARG A 131 11.45 6.26 6.98
N ALA A 132 10.56 5.99 6.03
CA ALA A 132 10.27 4.63 5.62
C ALA A 132 11.18 4.13 4.49
N LEU A 133 12.08 4.94 3.95
CA LEU A 133 12.96 4.62 2.81
C LEU A 133 14.44 4.92 3.09
N ASP A 134 14.81 5.14 4.36
CA ASP A 134 16.14 5.60 4.75
C ASP A 134 17.09 4.48 5.20
N GLY A 135 16.64 3.22 5.18
CA GLY A 135 17.42 2.08 5.65
C GLY A 135 17.44 1.96 7.18
N ASN A 136 16.70 2.79 7.91
CA ASN A 136 16.75 2.89 9.37
C ASN A 136 15.41 2.52 10.03
N THR A 137 15.31 1.23 10.37
CA THR A 137 14.18 0.65 11.14
C THR A 137 13.91 1.29 12.52
N GLY A 138 14.82 2.13 13.03
CA GLY A 138 14.63 2.92 14.25
C GLY A 138 13.74 4.15 14.04
N THR A 139 13.65 4.65 12.81
CA THR A 139 12.72 5.72 12.43
C THR A 139 11.49 5.14 11.76
N SER A 140 10.43 5.93 11.64
CA SER A 140 9.20 5.48 11.00
C SER A 140 8.38 6.64 10.48
N TRP A 141 7.60 6.34 9.45
CA TRP A 141 6.48 7.15 9.00
C TRP A 141 5.17 6.63 9.59
N PHE A 142 4.24 7.55 9.85
CA PHE A 142 2.94 7.24 10.44
C PHE A 142 1.82 7.85 9.60
N ALA A 143 0.75 7.08 9.42
CA ALA A 143 -0.51 7.59 8.91
C ALA A 143 -1.65 7.16 9.82
N THR A 144 -2.54 8.10 10.08
CA THR A 144 -3.74 7.91 10.90
C THR A 144 -4.95 8.23 10.04
N ALA A 145 -5.93 7.35 10.01
CA ALA A 145 -7.20 7.58 9.32
C ALA A 145 -8.38 7.13 10.20
N PRO A 146 -9.56 7.76 10.12
CA PRO A 146 -10.73 7.36 10.90
C PRO A 146 -11.04 5.87 10.73
N ALA A 147 -11.19 5.16 11.86
CA ALA A 147 -11.65 3.77 11.88
C ALA A 147 -13.18 3.71 11.70
N ASP A 148 -13.67 4.15 10.56
CA ASP A 148 -15.08 4.06 10.19
C ASP A 148 -15.35 2.86 9.28
N ALA A 149 -16.60 2.69 8.85
CA ALA A 149 -17.03 1.56 8.02
C ALA A 149 -16.31 1.47 6.65
N GLY A 150 -15.60 2.52 6.23
CA GLY A 150 -14.84 2.52 4.98
C GLY A 150 -13.50 1.78 5.06
N GLY A 151 -13.06 1.39 6.27
CA GLY A 151 -11.68 0.94 6.47
C GLY A 151 -10.69 2.10 6.46
N MET A 152 -9.39 1.80 6.44
CA MET A 152 -8.37 2.83 6.60
C MET A 152 -8.21 3.70 5.34
N GLN A 153 -8.25 3.07 4.16
CA GLN A 153 -8.16 3.71 2.83
C GLN A 153 -7.06 4.77 2.74
N VAL A 154 -5.86 4.41 3.19
CA VAL A 154 -4.68 5.26 3.13
C VAL A 154 -3.54 4.47 2.55
N GLY A 155 -2.64 5.15 1.85
CA GLY A 155 -1.45 4.49 1.33
C GLY A 155 -0.19 5.33 1.41
N TYR A 156 0.90 4.63 1.12
CA TYR A 156 2.23 5.21 0.96
C TYR A 156 2.63 5.09 -0.52
N LEU A 157 2.76 6.24 -1.18
CA LEU A 157 3.12 6.35 -2.59
C LEU A 157 4.64 6.50 -2.73
N ILE A 158 5.22 5.78 -3.69
CA ILE A 158 6.65 5.80 -4.00
C ILE A 158 6.83 6.15 -5.48
N ASP A 159 7.58 7.23 -5.79
CA ASP A 159 8.11 7.49 -7.14
C ASP A 159 9.48 6.84 -7.30
N LEU A 160 9.59 5.84 -8.18
CA LEU A 160 10.86 5.20 -8.55
C LEU A 160 11.72 6.08 -9.48
N ALA A 161 11.26 7.29 -9.81
CA ALA A 161 11.77 8.28 -10.76
C ALA A 161 11.78 7.81 -12.23
N LYS A 162 11.95 6.51 -12.46
CA LYS A 162 11.91 5.84 -13.76
C LYS A 162 11.21 4.49 -13.64
N ARG A 163 10.76 3.96 -14.77
CA ARG A 163 10.14 2.63 -14.83
C ARG A 163 11.17 1.54 -14.48
N ARG A 164 10.89 0.72 -13.47
CA ARG A 164 11.72 -0.42 -13.05
C ARG A 164 10.88 -1.68 -12.93
N SER A 165 11.49 -2.84 -13.21
CA SER A 165 10.93 -4.13 -12.80
C SER A 165 11.12 -4.30 -11.30
N LEU A 166 10.23 -5.06 -10.67
CA LEU A 166 10.28 -5.35 -9.24
C LEU A 166 10.10 -6.85 -9.06
N SER A 167 10.94 -7.44 -8.24
CA SER A 167 10.87 -8.85 -7.84
C SER A 167 10.34 -9.01 -6.41
N ARG A 168 10.61 -8.02 -5.56
CA ARG A 168 10.26 -8.07 -4.14
C ARG A 168 10.03 -6.67 -3.56
N LEU A 169 9.07 -6.59 -2.65
CA LEU A 169 8.95 -5.50 -1.68
C LEU A 169 8.94 -6.09 -0.27
N ARG A 170 9.71 -5.50 0.64
CA ARG A 170 9.67 -5.83 2.06
C ARG A 170 9.20 -4.63 2.84
N LEU A 171 8.21 -4.83 3.69
CA LEU A 171 7.74 -3.84 4.64
C LEU A 171 8.13 -4.28 6.06
N VAL A 172 8.84 -3.42 6.79
CA VAL A 172 9.09 -3.59 8.22
C VAL A 172 8.15 -2.68 9.00
N THR A 173 7.36 -3.26 9.90
CA THR A 173 6.31 -2.55 10.63
C THR A 173 6.14 -3.09 12.04
N LYS A 174 5.92 -2.21 13.01
CA LYS A 174 5.55 -2.62 14.38
C LYS A 174 4.05 -2.65 14.60
N THR A 175 3.26 -2.35 13.57
CA THR A 175 1.81 -2.27 13.66
C THR A 175 1.23 -3.65 13.32
N PRO A 176 0.57 -4.34 14.25
CA PRO A 176 -0.07 -5.61 13.95
C PRO A 176 -1.46 -5.44 13.32
N GLY A 177 -1.92 -6.47 12.60
CA GLY A 177 -3.33 -6.66 12.29
C GLY A 177 -3.89 -5.78 11.17
N PHE A 178 -3.06 -5.37 10.22
CA PHE A 178 -3.52 -4.63 9.04
C PHE A 178 -3.28 -5.45 7.76
N THR A 179 -4.02 -5.14 6.71
CA THR A 179 -3.80 -5.70 5.36
C THR A 179 -3.27 -4.60 4.46
N VAL A 180 -2.24 -4.92 3.68
CA VAL A 180 -1.68 -4.04 2.66
C VAL A 180 -1.71 -4.71 1.29
N THR A 181 -2.19 -3.98 0.30
CA THR A 181 -2.10 -4.36 -1.11
C THR A 181 -1.05 -3.48 -1.78
N LEU A 182 -0.11 -4.09 -2.49
CA LEU A 182 0.86 -3.39 -3.31
C LEU A 182 0.28 -3.21 -4.73
N TYR A 183 0.20 -1.96 -5.17
CA TYR A 183 -0.15 -1.61 -6.53
C TYR A 183 1.03 -1.00 -7.28
N GLY A 184 1.06 -1.16 -8.59
CA GLY A 184 1.99 -0.50 -9.50
C GLY A 184 1.29 0.28 -10.60
N ALA A 185 1.86 1.42 -11.00
CA ALA A 185 1.42 2.16 -12.18
C ALA A 185 2.60 2.60 -13.06
N ARG A 186 2.36 2.63 -14.37
CA ARG A 186 3.40 2.86 -15.41
C ARG A 186 3.43 4.31 -15.91
N GLY A 187 2.38 5.08 -15.63
CA GLY A 187 2.21 6.45 -16.11
C GLY A 187 3.29 7.42 -15.64
N GLY A 188 3.41 8.58 -16.29
CA GLY A 188 4.27 9.67 -15.84
C GLY A 188 3.77 10.35 -14.56
N VAL A 189 2.49 10.16 -14.24
CA VAL A 189 1.79 10.69 -13.06
C VAL A 189 1.12 9.51 -12.35
N ALA A 190 1.08 9.55 -11.01
CA ALA A 190 0.36 8.55 -10.23
C ALA A 190 -1.15 8.63 -10.50
N PRO A 191 -1.86 7.49 -10.62
CA PRO A 191 -3.32 7.49 -10.61
C PRO A 191 -3.87 8.20 -9.38
N ARG A 192 -5.00 8.90 -9.52
CA ARG A 192 -5.61 9.68 -8.43
C ARG A 192 -6.44 8.83 -7.47
N THR A 193 -6.99 7.72 -7.94
CA THR A 193 -7.88 6.83 -7.18
C THR A 193 -7.47 5.38 -7.41
N VAL A 194 -7.66 4.53 -6.41
CA VAL A 194 -7.40 3.07 -6.55
C VAL A 194 -8.40 2.43 -7.50
N VAL A 195 -9.65 2.90 -7.46
CA VAL A 195 -10.72 2.47 -8.36
C VAL A 195 -10.69 3.34 -9.62
N PRO A 196 -10.66 2.76 -10.83
CA PRO A 196 -10.74 3.51 -12.09
C PRO A 196 -12.01 4.36 -12.17
N ASP A 197 -11.88 5.60 -12.64
CA ASP A 197 -13.01 6.48 -12.90
C ASP A 197 -13.53 6.26 -14.33
N PRO A 198 -14.77 5.77 -14.53
CA PRO A 198 -15.31 5.53 -15.87
C PRO A 198 -15.46 6.82 -16.69
N ALA A 199 -15.51 8.00 -16.05
CA ALA A 199 -15.52 9.28 -16.76
C ALA A 199 -14.15 9.65 -17.35
N ARG A 200 -13.08 8.95 -16.96
CA ARG A 200 -11.68 9.22 -17.37
C ARG A 200 -10.96 7.94 -17.80
N PRO A 201 -11.35 7.35 -18.94
CA PRO A 201 -10.80 6.06 -19.40
C PRO A 201 -9.30 6.09 -19.74
N ASN A 202 -8.72 7.29 -19.90
CA ASN A 202 -7.30 7.48 -20.21
C ASN A 202 -6.46 7.84 -18.98
N ASP A 203 -7.06 7.96 -17.78
CA ASP A 203 -6.28 8.19 -16.57
C ASP A 203 -5.39 6.95 -16.30
N PRO A 204 -4.17 7.14 -15.78
CA PRO A 204 -3.35 6.01 -15.33
C PRO A 204 -4.14 5.12 -14.37
N VAL A 205 -3.97 3.80 -14.48
CA VAL A 205 -4.67 2.82 -13.64
C VAL A 205 -3.66 2.08 -12.76
N TRP A 206 -4.06 1.80 -11.53
CA TRP A 206 -3.32 0.93 -10.63
C TRP A 206 -3.48 -0.54 -11.03
N THR A 207 -2.38 -1.29 -11.06
CA THR A 207 -2.38 -2.75 -11.22
C THR A 207 -2.03 -3.37 -9.87
N SER A 208 -2.89 -4.25 -9.36
CA SER A 208 -2.58 -5.01 -8.13
C SER A 208 -1.44 -5.97 -8.40
N LEU A 209 -0.43 -5.97 -7.53
CA LEU A 209 0.79 -6.75 -7.69
C LEU A 209 0.91 -7.86 -6.64
N ALA A 210 0.58 -7.54 -5.40
CA ALA A 210 0.67 -8.46 -4.27
C ALA A 210 -0.21 -7.97 -3.11
N GLU A 211 -0.57 -8.87 -2.22
CA GLU A 211 -1.29 -8.57 -0.99
C GLU A 211 -0.65 -9.33 0.17
N ALA A 212 -0.52 -8.66 1.32
CA ALA A 212 -0.02 -9.28 2.54
C ALA A 212 -0.79 -8.74 3.75
N GLY A 213 -0.99 -9.60 4.74
CA GLY A 213 -1.59 -9.26 6.02
C GLY A 213 -0.56 -9.34 7.14
N SER A 214 -0.51 -8.35 8.02
CA SER A 214 0.26 -8.46 9.26
C SER A 214 -0.53 -9.31 10.25
N VAL A 215 -0.20 -10.60 10.32
CA VAL A 215 -0.79 -11.53 11.29
C VAL A 215 0.04 -11.48 12.56
N ASP A 216 -0.28 -10.54 13.44
CA ASP A 216 0.41 -10.44 14.73
C ASP A 216 -0.47 -9.90 15.85
N GLY A 217 -1.65 -10.50 15.96
CA GLY A 217 -2.22 -10.73 17.27
C GLY A 217 -2.17 -12.23 17.48
N ASP A 218 -1.58 -12.70 18.57
CA ASP A 218 -2.15 -13.87 19.22
C ASP A 218 -3.62 -13.53 19.40
N GLY A 219 -4.48 -14.03 18.51
CA GLY A 219 -5.91 -13.95 18.73
C GLY A 219 -6.18 -14.49 20.14
N PRO A 220 -7.16 -13.97 20.88
CA PRO A 220 -7.48 -14.54 22.19
C PRO A 220 -7.62 -16.06 22.02
N GLU A 221 -6.78 -16.82 22.74
CA GLU A 221 -6.78 -18.28 22.68
C GLU A 221 -8.24 -18.77 22.81
N GLY A 222 -8.79 -19.35 21.73
CA GLY A 222 -10.13 -19.94 21.74
C GLY A 222 -11.14 -19.44 20.71
N VAL A 223 -10.84 -18.44 19.87
CA VAL A 223 -11.73 -18.08 18.75
C VAL A 223 -11.40 -18.93 17.53
N VAL A 224 -12.09 -20.07 17.43
CA VAL A 224 -12.09 -20.96 16.28
C VAL A 224 -13.00 -20.37 15.20
N ASP A 225 -12.43 -19.55 14.32
CA ASP A 225 -12.77 -19.49 12.90
C ASP A 225 -11.70 -18.64 12.19
N PRO A 226 -10.57 -19.24 11.79
CA PRO A 226 -9.55 -18.54 11.05
C PRO A 226 -10.07 -18.29 9.64
N VAL A 227 -10.27 -17.01 9.29
CA VAL A 227 -10.10 -16.58 7.90
C VAL A 227 -8.80 -17.22 7.42
N LYS A 228 -8.86 -18.03 6.35
CA LYS A 228 -7.69 -18.70 5.81
C LYS A 228 -6.56 -17.67 5.70
N PRO A 229 -5.42 -17.88 6.38
CA PRO A 229 -4.26 -17.03 6.21
C PRO A 229 -3.97 -16.95 4.72
N VAL A 230 -3.90 -15.74 4.17
CA VAL A 230 -3.34 -15.54 2.83
C VAL A 230 -1.93 -16.16 2.90
N GLU A 231 -1.64 -17.13 2.03
CA GLU A 231 -0.32 -17.77 1.97
C GLU A 231 0.72 -16.71 1.59
N GLY A 232 1.34 -16.11 2.60
CA GLY A 232 2.23 -14.97 2.39
C GLY A 232 2.51 -14.26 3.70
N ASP A 233 3.32 -14.91 4.54
CA ASP A 233 4.02 -14.33 5.70
C ASP A 233 3.18 -14.10 6.98
N LYS A 234 3.71 -14.61 8.09
CA LYS A 234 3.13 -14.49 9.44
C LYS A 234 3.94 -13.44 10.16
N ALA A 235 3.41 -12.23 10.29
CA ALA A 235 4.18 -11.06 10.73
C ALA A 235 4.58 -11.03 12.23
N GLY A 236 4.90 -12.19 12.83
CA GLY A 236 5.56 -12.38 14.14
C GLY A 236 6.95 -11.77 14.25
N ASP A 237 7.61 -11.57 13.11
CA ASP A 237 8.93 -10.95 13.04
C ASP A 237 8.88 -9.46 12.64
N ARG A 238 7.67 -8.88 12.55
CA ARG A 238 7.44 -7.48 12.15
C ARG A 238 7.86 -7.18 10.71
N ARG A 239 7.92 -8.20 9.86
CA ARG A 239 8.21 -8.08 8.42
C ARG A 239 7.05 -8.63 7.61
N LEU A 240 6.82 -8.03 6.45
CA LEU A 240 5.93 -8.51 5.43
C LEU A 240 6.70 -8.53 4.11
N ASP A 241 6.98 -9.72 3.61
CA ASP A 241 7.64 -9.93 2.32
C ASP A 241 6.60 -10.15 1.21
N LEU A 242 6.42 -9.15 0.34
CA LEU A 242 5.57 -9.21 -0.84
C LEU A 242 6.39 -9.63 -2.05
N MET A 243 6.29 -10.90 -2.44
CA MET A 243 6.89 -11.39 -3.68
C MET A 243 6.04 -10.94 -4.86
N LEU A 244 6.70 -10.41 -5.88
CA LEU A 244 6.04 -10.05 -7.13
C LEU A 244 6.30 -11.15 -8.16
N GLU A 245 5.28 -11.43 -8.97
CA GLU A 245 5.49 -12.27 -10.15
C GLU A 245 6.51 -11.58 -11.06
N LEU A 246 7.64 -12.25 -11.29
CA LEU A 246 8.67 -11.80 -12.22
C LEU A 246 8.06 -11.77 -13.62
N GLY A 247 7.82 -10.56 -14.12
CA GLY A 247 7.34 -10.34 -15.47
C GLY A 247 7.99 -9.12 -16.11
N ASP A 248 7.76 -8.93 -17.41
CA ASP A 248 8.29 -7.80 -18.19
C ASP A 248 7.66 -6.44 -17.82
N GLN A 249 6.81 -6.42 -16.78
CA GLN A 249 6.17 -5.21 -16.33
C GLN A 249 7.17 -4.31 -15.61
N ARG A 250 7.09 -3.02 -15.93
CA ARG A 250 7.92 -1.99 -15.30
C ARG A 250 7.03 -0.87 -14.80
N TYR A 251 7.18 -0.55 -13.54
CA TYR A 251 6.37 0.43 -12.81
C TYR A 251 7.22 1.65 -12.48
N ARG A 252 6.62 2.84 -12.51
CA ARG A 252 7.24 4.05 -11.99
C ARG A 252 6.71 4.36 -10.60
N TRP A 253 5.41 4.16 -10.41
CA TRP A 253 4.72 4.45 -9.16
C TRP A 253 4.40 3.15 -8.47
N LEU A 254 4.65 3.10 -7.16
CA LEU A 254 4.16 2.04 -6.29
C LEU A 254 3.28 2.64 -5.21
N LEU A 255 2.24 1.91 -4.85
CA LEU A 255 1.33 2.28 -3.78
C LEU A 255 1.17 1.10 -2.83
N LEU A 256 1.59 1.28 -1.57
CA LEU A 256 1.24 0.39 -0.48
C LEU A 256 -0.09 0.87 0.09
N TRP A 257 -1.18 0.19 -0.23
CA TRP A 257 -2.54 0.59 0.12
C TRP A 257 -3.06 -0.21 1.31
N VAL A 258 -3.35 0.46 2.42
CA VAL A 258 -3.90 -0.15 3.63
C VAL A 258 -5.42 -0.06 3.61
N THR A 259 -6.08 -1.22 3.61
CA THR A 259 -7.54 -1.34 3.57
C THR A 259 -8.12 -1.65 4.95
N VAL A 260 -7.53 -2.61 5.65
CA VAL A 260 -7.95 -3.03 7.00
C VAL A 260 -7.18 -2.24 8.05
N PRO A 261 -7.86 -1.54 8.97
CA PRO A 261 -7.17 -0.80 10.02
C PRO A 261 -6.45 -1.75 10.99
N PRO A 262 -5.34 -1.32 11.59
CA PRO A 262 -4.64 -2.11 12.61
C PRO A 262 -5.49 -2.45 13.83
N LEU A 263 -5.19 -3.60 14.45
CA LEU A 263 -5.80 -4.03 15.72
C LEU A 263 -5.60 -3.02 16.85
N ALA A 264 -4.43 -2.36 16.88
CA ALA A 264 -4.05 -1.42 17.92
C ALA A 264 -4.69 -0.02 17.76
N GLY A 265 -5.42 0.23 16.67
CA GLY A 265 -6.11 1.50 16.42
C GLY A 265 -5.89 2.06 15.02
N PRO A 266 -6.33 3.31 14.77
CA PRO A 266 -6.44 3.91 13.44
C PRO A 266 -5.09 4.31 12.80
N THR A 267 -3.96 3.89 13.36
CA THR A 267 -2.63 4.39 12.96
C THR A 267 -1.74 3.26 12.48
N VAL A 268 -1.27 3.36 11.24
CA VAL A 268 -0.22 2.49 10.69
C VAL A 268 1.15 3.14 10.85
N ARG A 269 2.15 2.28 11.01
CA ARG A 269 3.55 2.66 11.12
C ARG A 269 4.37 1.86 10.12
N PHE A 270 5.05 2.54 9.21
CA PHE A 270 6.03 1.92 8.33
C PHE A 270 7.42 2.31 8.81
N SER A 271 8.19 1.33 9.27
CA SER A 271 9.54 1.56 9.80
C SER A 271 10.59 1.51 8.71
N GLU A 272 10.39 0.68 7.69
CA GLU A 272 11.31 0.54 6.56
C GLU A 272 10.58 -0.14 5.39
N ILE A 273 10.87 0.29 4.18
CA ILE A 273 10.40 -0.28 2.92
C ILE A 273 11.61 -0.50 2.03
N GLN A 274 11.85 -1.76 1.69
CA GLN A 274 12.94 -2.17 0.81
C GLN A 274 12.39 -2.73 -0.49
N LEU A 275 13.07 -2.44 -1.59
CA LEU A 275 12.65 -2.79 -2.94
C LEU A 275 13.77 -3.54 -3.65
N TRP A 276 13.43 -4.56 -4.44
CA TRP A 276 14.40 -5.27 -5.27
C TRP A 276 13.89 -5.46 -6.70
N ALA A 277 14.82 -5.44 -7.66
CA ALA A 277 14.63 -5.81 -9.07
C ALA A 277 15.28 -7.15 -9.35
#